data_AF-A0A382X9P7-F1
#
_entry.id   AF-A0A382X9P7-F1
#
_cell.length_a   1.000
_cell.length_b   1.000
_cell.length_c   1.000
_cell.angle_alpha   90.00
_cell.angle_beta   90.00
_cell.angle_gamma   90.00
#
_symmetry.space_group_name_H-M   'P 1'
#
loop_
_entity.id
_entity.type
_entity.pdbx_description
1 polymer ?
#
loop_
_entity_poly.entity_id
_entity_poly.type
_entity_poly.pdbx_seq_one_letter_code
_entity_poly.pdbx_strand_id
1 'polypeptide(L)'
;MIRRLIILLLIVGCDNLTIFDQGDCNGVEGGTAQLDHCGVCDSDLTNNCVLDCAGVWGGDAIIDECGKCDGEGYTNEKLFNLEFAIIEREVTNSSLIVQGNVKYLGTSMVGYPWYIEGDFYSDHSYTIIFGSDSELIESLLASGVTSNWILSFSSNNIIESEYPDFGFKNLAGYVLTCP
;
A
#
# COMPACT_ATOMS: atom_id res chain seq x y z
N MET A 1 13.92 -7.72 93.16
CA MET A 1 13.13 -6.54 92.72
C MET A 1 13.15 -6.53 91.20
N ILE A 2 12.06 -6.94 90.56
CA ILE A 2 11.06 -6.08 89.90
C ILE A 2 11.68 -5.32 88.71
N ARG A 3 11.15 -5.33 87.47
CA ARG A 3 10.03 -6.04 86.83
C ARG A 3 9.97 -5.47 85.39
N ARG A 4 9.99 -6.36 84.39
CA ARG A 4 9.39 -6.24 83.03
C ARG A 4 9.98 -5.13 82.13
N LEU A 5 10.15 -5.32 80.83
CA LEU A 5 9.17 -5.87 79.90
C LEU A 5 9.86 -6.44 78.65
N ILE A 6 9.39 -7.62 78.27
CA ILE A 6 9.64 -8.35 77.04
C ILE A 6 9.10 -7.53 75.85
N ILE A 7 9.90 -7.34 74.80
CA ILE A 7 9.40 -7.47 73.42
C ILE A 7 10.40 -8.34 72.65
N LEU A 8 9.87 -9.50 72.28
CA LEU A 8 10.46 -10.58 71.54
C LEU A 8 10.54 -10.20 70.06
N LEU A 9 11.70 -10.47 69.45
CA LEU A 9 11.93 -10.86 68.05
C LEU A 9 10.80 -10.59 67.05
N LEU A 10 11.04 -9.70 66.08
CA LEU A 10 10.78 -9.98 64.66
C LEU A 10 11.84 -9.22 63.83
N ILE A 11 13.04 -9.79 63.76
CA ILE A 11 13.86 -9.67 62.55
C ILE A 11 13.21 -10.62 61.54
N VAL A 12 12.05 -10.22 61.05
CA VAL A 12 11.54 -10.62 59.74
C VAL A 12 11.88 -9.37 58.93
N GLY A 13 13.11 -9.27 58.41
CA GLY A 13 13.37 -9.88 57.13
C GLY A 13 12.30 -9.33 56.20
N CYS A 14 12.50 -8.08 55.74
CA CYS A 14 11.62 -7.31 54.86
C CYS A 14 10.58 -8.22 54.21
N ASP A 15 9.35 -8.13 54.71
CA ASP A 15 8.29 -9.09 54.46
C ASP A 15 8.32 -9.50 53.00
N ASN A 16 8.49 -10.81 52.81
CA ASN A 16 8.49 -11.50 51.55
C ASN A 16 7.05 -11.46 50.99
N LEU A 17 6.59 -10.27 50.65
CA LEU A 17 5.43 -10.01 49.83
C LEU A 17 5.98 -9.54 48.49
N THR A 18 6.65 -10.44 47.78
CA THR A 18 6.66 -10.38 46.33
C THR A 18 5.22 -10.65 45.85
N ILE A 19 4.31 -9.70 46.13
CA ILE A 19 3.32 -9.33 45.13
C ILE A 19 4.15 -9.12 43.87
N PHE A 20 3.71 -9.69 42.75
CA PHE A 20 4.29 -9.41 41.44
C PHE A 20 4.05 -7.93 41.11
N ASP A 21 4.67 -7.03 41.87
CA ASP A 21 4.95 -5.70 41.40
C ASP A 21 6.06 -5.95 40.39
N GLN A 22 5.72 -5.83 39.11
CA GLN A 22 6.74 -5.39 38.18
C GLN A 22 7.21 -4.03 38.72
N GLY A 23 8.16 -4.06 39.66
CA GLY A 23 8.71 -2.85 40.26
C GLY A 23 9.22 -1.95 39.14
N ASP A 24 9.23 -0.64 39.40
CA ASP A 24 9.74 0.36 38.47
C ASP A 24 11.01 -0.17 37.78
N CYS A 25 10.98 -0.30 36.46
CA CYS A 25 12.09 -0.93 35.72
C CYS A 25 13.39 -0.10 35.78
N ASN A 26 13.34 1.16 36.25
CA ASN A 26 14.50 2.01 36.54
C ASN A 26 15.02 1.82 37.99
N GLY A 27 14.40 0.95 38.78
CA GLY A 27 14.78 0.65 40.16
C GLY A 27 14.36 1.72 41.17
N VAL A 28 13.37 2.55 40.84
CA VAL A 28 12.86 3.59 41.74
C VAL A 28 11.83 2.99 42.70
N GLU A 29 12.10 3.03 44.00
CA GLU A 29 11.17 2.54 45.03
C GLU A 29 9.83 3.30 44.95
N GLY A 30 8.74 2.57 44.68
CA GLY A 30 7.40 3.16 44.48
C GLY A 30 7.20 3.90 43.15
N GLY A 31 8.13 3.78 42.21
CA GLY A 31 8.00 4.34 40.87
C GLY A 31 7.01 3.56 40.00
N THR A 32 6.61 4.14 38.86
CA THR A 32 5.56 3.60 37.97
C THR A 32 6.06 3.20 36.58
N ALA A 33 7.37 3.29 36.32
CA ALA A 33 7.89 2.94 34.99
C ALA A 33 7.81 1.43 34.73
N GLN A 34 7.35 1.03 33.56
CA GLN A 34 7.25 -0.36 33.15
C GLN A 34 8.13 -0.60 31.93
N LEU A 35 8.75 -1.79 31.87
CA LEU A 35 9.53 -2.19 30.71
C LEU A 35 8.56 -2.56 29.60
N ASP A 36 8.55 -1.78 28.52
CA ASP A 36 7.77 -2.10 27.34
C ASP A 36 8.39 -3.27 26.55
N HIS A 37 7.68 -3.75 25.54
CA HIS A 37 8.13 -4.88 24.73
C HIS A 37 9.32 -4.56 23.80
N CYS A 38 9.72 -3.29 23.72
CA CYS A 38 10.90 -2.83 22.98
C CYS A 38 12.08 -2.51 23.90
N GLY A 39 11.95 -2.79 25.20
CA GLY A 39 13.00 -2.60 26.18
C GLY A 39 13.15 -1.15 26.65
N VAL A 40 12.18 -0.27 26.35
CA VAL A 40 12.12 1.08 26.90
C VAL A 40 11.45 1.01 28.26
N CYS A 41 12.08 1.63 29.24
CA CYS A 41 11.62 1.64 30.61
C CYS A 41 11.12 3.04 30.98
N ASP A 42 9.83 3.28 30.81
CA ASP A 42 9.19 4.53 31.19
C ASP A 42 7.71 4.33 31.60
N SER A 43 7.02 5.42 31.92
CA SER A 43 5.61 5.40 32.31
C SER A 43 4.65 5.91 31.21
N ASP A 44 5.17 6.23 30.03
CA ASP A 44 4.44 6.80 28.92
C ASP A 44 3.87 5.71 28.01
N LEU A 45 2.69 5.20 28.37
CA LEU A 45 1.99 4.18 27.58
C LEU A 45 1.68 4.60 26.13
N THR A 46 1.83 5.89 25.77
CA THR A 46 1.60 6.36 24.40
C THR A 46 2.77 6.10 23.46
N ASN A 47 3.97 5.85 24.01
CA ASN A 47 5.17 5.55 23.23
C ASN A 47 5.53 4.05 23.22
N ASN A 48 4.80 3.23 23.99
CA ASN A 48 4.94 1.78 23.99
C ASN A 48 4.87 1.27 22.56
N CYS A 49 5.89 0.55 22.15
CA CYS A 49 5.91 0.01 20.81
C CYS A 49 4.75 -0.98 20.60
N VAL A 50 4.27 -1.09 19.37
CA VAL A 50 3.18 -1.99 18.97
C VAL A 50 3.74 -3.15 18.17
N LEU A 51 3.00 -4.25 18.12
CA LEU A 51 3.29 -5.33 17.19
C LEU A 51 3.07 -4.85 15.76
N ASP A 52 4.06 -5.07 14.91
CA ASP A 52 3.89 -4.99 13.47
C ASP A 52 3.05 -6.19 12.96
N CYS A 53 2.81 -6.25 11.64
CA CYS A 53 2.02 -7.34 11.09
C CYS A 53 2.67 -8.73 11.20
N ALA A 54 3.98 -8.80 11.44
CA ALA A 54 4.76 -10.03 11.59
C ALA A 54 4.77 -10.51 13.04
N GLY A 55 4.17 -9.74 13.96
CA GLY A 55 4.20 -10.01 15.38
C GLY A 55 5.51 -9.62 16.05
N VAL A 56 6.28 -8.71 15.44
CA VAL A 56 7.51 -8.15 16.02
C VAL A 56 7.16 -6.83 16.70
N TRP A 57 7.47 -6.73 17.99
CA TRP A 57 7.31 -5.50 18.76
C TRP A 57 8.26 -4.43 18.24
N GLY A 58 7.71 -3.28 17.86
CA GLY A 58 8.49 -2.17 17.29
C GLY A 58 9.11 -2.49 15.94
N GLY A 59 8.63 -3.52 15.24
CA GLY A 59 9.03 -3.77 13.86
C GLY A 59 8.32 -2.82 12.88
N ASP A 60 8.82 -2.79 11.65
CA ASP A 60 8.34 -1.91 10.59
C ASP A 60 7.44 -2.64 9.58
N ALA A 61 7.06 -3.90 9.84
CA ALA A 61 6.34 -4.70 8.88
C ALA A 61 4.90 -4.21 8.67
N ILE A 62 4.49 -4.07 7.41
CA ILE A 62 3.16 -3.55 7.03
C ILE A 62 2.41 -4.59 6.18
N ILE A 63 1.09 -4.63 6.34
CA ILE A 63 0.20 -5.43 5.48
C ILE A 63 0.14 -4.75 4.10
N ASP A 64 0.47 -5.49 3.04
CA ASP A 64 0.34 -5.03 1.66
C ASP A 64 -1.13 -5.02 1.18
N GLU A 65 -1.37 -4.55 -0.05
CA GLU A 65 -2.71 -4.51 -0.65
C GLU A 65 -3.34 -5.90 -0.83
N CYS A 66 -2.53 -6.96 -0.75
CA CYS A 66 -2.93 -8.36 -0.83
C CYS A 66 -3.26 -8.97 0.54
N GLY A 67 -3.14 -8.21 1.63
CA GLY A 67 -3.39 -8.68 2.98
C GLY A 67 -2.23 -9.49 3.57
N LYS A 68 -1.05 -9.47 2.93
CA LYS A 68 0.14 -10.20 3.36
C LYS A 68 1.08 -9.26 4.11
N CYS A 69 1.57 -9.72 5.24
CA CYS A 69 2.59 -8.98 5.98
C CYS A 69 3.93 -9.00 5.26
N ASP A 70 4.56 -7.83 5.08
CA ASP A 70 5.78 -7.65 4.26
C ASP A 70 5.67 -8.35 2.89
N GLY A 71 4.46 -8.31 2.31
CA GLY A 71 4.24 -8.81 0.97
C GLY A 71 4.77 -7.86 -0.09
N GLU A 72 4.92 -8.37 -1.32
CA GLU A 72 5.43 -7.61 -2.46
C GLU A 72 4.34 -6.74 -3.13
N GLY A 73 3.09 -6.81 -2.63
CA GLY A 73 1.94 -6.13 -3.21
C GLY A 73 1.49 -6.75 -4.53
N TYR A 74 0.80 -5.95 -5.35
CA TYR A 74 0.32 -6.39 -6.65
C TYR A 74 1.45 -6.59 -7.66
N THR A 75 1.29 -7.62 -8.48
CA THR A 75 2.09 -7.82 -9.69
C THR A 75 1.21 -7.64 -10.93
N ASN A 76 1.80 -7.11 -12.01
CA ASN A 76 1.12 -6.85 -13.27
C ASN A 76 1.25 -8.07 -14.19
N GLU A 77 0.15 -8.78 -14.43
CA GLU A 77 0.11 -9.85 -15.41
C GLU A 77 -0.51 -9.35 -16.72
N LYS A 78 0.21 -9.51 -17.82
CA LYS A 78 -0.25 -9.06 -19.14
C LYS A 78 -1.47 -9.86 -19.59
N LEU A 79 -2.53 -9.17 -19.98
CA LEU A 79 -3.72 -9.77 -20.54
C LEU A 79 -3.56 -10.01 -22.04
N PHE A 80 -3.91 -11.23 -22.44
CA PHE A 80 -4.00 -11.64 -23.84
C PHE A 80 -5.48 -11.75 -24.25
N ASN A 81 -5.74 -11.81 -25.56
CA ASN A 81 -7.09 -11.87 -26.13
C ASN A 81 -7.92 -10.60 -25.89
N LEU A 82 -7.26 -9.44 -25.87
CA LEU A 82 -7.92 -8.14 -25.91
C LEU A 82 -7.91 -7.63 -27.35
N GLU A 83 -9.09 -7.27 -27.86
CA GLU A 83 -9.27 -6.58 -29.13
C GLU A 83 -9.54 -5.11 -28.82
N PHE A 84 -8.56 -4.26 -29.12
CA PHE A 84 -8.66 -2.82 -28.93
C PHE A 84 -9.13 -2.13 -30.20
N ALA A 85 -10.01 -1.13 -30.04
CA ALA A 85 -10.37 -0.20 -31.10
C ALA A 85 -10.20 1.23 -30.60
N ILE A 86 -9.43 2.02 -31.35
CA ILE A 86 -9.36 3.47 -31.16
C ILE A 86 -10.57 4.08 -31.87
N ILE A 87 -11.37 4.85 -31.13
CA ILE A 87 -12.57 5.51 -31.65
C ILE A 87 -12.26 6.95 -32.02
N GLU A 88 -11.61 7.67 -31.11
CA GLU A 88 -11.39 9.11 -31.25
C GLU A 88 -10.03 9.51 -30.69
N ARG A 89 -9.45 10.54 -31.31
CA ARG A 89 -8.28 11.26 -30.83
C ARG A 89 -8.62 12.73 -30.78
N GLU A 90 -8.36 13.34 -29.63
CA GLU A 90 -8.63 14.75 -29.41
C GLU A 90 -7.36 15.42 -28.88
N VAL A 91 -7.11 16.63 -29.36
CA VAL A 91 -6.07 17.49 -28.82
C VAL A 91 -6.76 18.72 -28.25
N THR A 92 -6.48 19.01 -26.99
CA THR A 92 -6.94 20.23 -26.32
C THR A 92 -5.75 21.15 -26.04
N ASN A 93 -6.00 22.33 -25.50
CA ASN A 93 -4.96 23.30 -25.12
C ASN A 93 -3.97 22.78 -24.06
N SER A 94 -4.22 21.62 -23.47
CA SER A 94 -3.37 21.07 -22.40
C SER A 94 -3.24 19.56 -22.41
N SER A 95 -3.92 18.86 -23.32
CA SER A 95 -4.04 17.40 -23.25
C SER A 95 -4.10 16.76 -24.62
N LEU A 96 -3.44 15.62 -24.76
CA LEU A 96 -3.66 14.65 -25.83
C LEU A 96 -4.57 13.57 -25.27
N ILE A 97 -5.67 13.26 -25.94
CA ILE A 97 -6.68 12.32 -25.47
C ILE A 97 -6.89 11.26 -26.55
N VAL A 98 -6.89 9.99 -26.13
CA VAL A 98 -7.25 8.84 -26.98
C VAL A 98 -8.34 8.07 -26.26
N GLN A 99 -9.45 7.84 -26.97
CA GLN A 99 -10.57 7.09 -26.44
C GLN A 99 -10.90 5.92 -27.34
N GLY A 100 -11.40 4.85 -26.74
CA GLY A 100 -11.67 3.64 -27.46
C GLY A 100 -12.54 2.66 -26.72
N ASN A 101 -12.61 1.47 -27.30
CA ASN A 101 -13.21 0.31 -26.66
C ASN A 101 -12.23 -0.86 -26.66
N VAL A 102 -12.41 -1.75 -25.69
CA VAL A 102 -11.67 -3.00 -25.57
C VAL A 102 -12.67 -4.12 -25.41
N LYS A 103 -12.52 -5.16 -26.22
CA LYS A 103 -13.34 -6.36 -26.16
C LYS A 103 -12.48 -7.55 -25.75
N TYR A 104 -12.99 -8.34 -24.81
CA TYR A 104 -12.31 -9.55 -24.38
C TYR A 104 -12.77 -10.77 -25.18
N LEU A 105 -11.80 -11.43 -25.81
CA LEU A 105 -12.00 -12.60 -26.66
C LEU A 105 -11.61 -13.92 -25.96
N GLY A 106 -11.17 -13.86 -24.70
CA GLY A 106 -10.82 -15.04 -23.93
C GLY A 106 -12.04 -15.85 -23.49
N THR A 107 -11.81 -17.08 -23.04
CA THR A 107 -12.87 -18.01 -22.61
C THR A 107 -13.10 -18.04 -21.10
N SER A 108 -12.09 -17.64 -20.32
CA SER A 108 -12.14 -17.60 -18.86
C SER A 108 -12.29 -16.16 -18.38
N MET A 109 -13.16 -15.93 -17.42
CA MET A 109 -13.31 -14.61 -16.81
C MET A 109 -12.00 -14.15 -16.17
N VAL A 110 -11.66 -12.88 -16.35
CA VAL A 110 -10.53 -12.24 -15.66
C VAL A 110 -11.09 -11.40 -14.51
N GLY A 111 -10.47 -11.55 -13.34
CA GLY A 111 -10.86 -10.86 -12.12
C GLY A 111 -10.56 -9.36 -12.13
N TYR A 112 -10.90 -8.70 -11.02
CA TYR A 112 -10.57 -7.31 -10.73
C TYR A 112 -9.44 -7.29 -9.67
N PRO A 113 -8.52 -6.29 -9.67
CA PRO A 113 -8.44 -5.16 -10.60
C PRO A 113 -7.73 -5.47 -11.91
N TRP A 114 -8.11 -4.78 -12.97
CA TRP A 114 -7.34 -4.72 -14.21
C TRP A 114 -7.40 -3.31 -14.79
N TYR A 115 -6.37 -2.96 -15.55
CA TYR A 115 -6.22 -1.64 -16.14
C TYR A 115 -5.70 -1.76 -17.58
N ILE A 116 -5.81 -0.66 -18.32
CA ILE A 116 -5.13 -0.50 -19.60
C ILE A 116 -4.09 0.59 -19.50
N GLU A 117 -3.04 0.51 -20.32
CA GLU A 117 -2.02 1.55 -20.45
C GLU A 117 -1.72 1.82 -21.92
N GLY A 118 -1.20 3.00 -22.22
CA GLY A 118 -0.71 3.34 -23.55
C GLY A 118 0.20 4.56 -23.56
N ASP A 119 1.00 4.65 -24.62
CA ASP A 119 2.03 5.67 -24.77
C ASP A 119 1.66 6.69 -25.85
N PHE A 120 1.90 7.96 -25.53
CA PHE A 120 1.73 9.12 -26.40
C PHE A 120 3.07 9.55 -26.98
N TYR A 121 3.08 9.81 -28.28
CA TYR A 121 4.27 10.21 -29.04
C TYR A 121 4.02 11.52 -29.76
N SER A 122 5.11 12.24 -30.06
CA SER A 122 5.03 13.49 -30.85
C SER A 122 4.31 13.31 -32.18
N ASP A 123 4.51 12.16 -32.82
CA ASP A 123 4.02 11.86 -34.16
C ASP A 123 4.01 10.34 -34.42
N HIS A 124 3.66 9.96 -35.64
CA HIS A 124 3.58 8.58 -36.11
C HIS A 124 4.95 7.91 -36.40
N SER A 125 6.07 8.58 -36.17
CA SER A 125 7.40 7.95 -36.21
C SER A 125 7.68 7.12 -34.95
N TYR A 126 6.96 7.40 -33.86
CA TYR A 126 7.11 6.74 -32.55
C TYR A 126 8.53 6.84 -31.97
N THR A 127 9.25 7.93 -32.27
CA THR A 127 10.63 8.13 -31.82
C THR A 127 10.73 8.97 -30.55
N ILE A 128 9.83 9.93 -30.35
CA ILE A 128 9.81 10.81 -29.19
C ILE A 128 8.53 10.52 -28.40
N ILE A 129 8.72 9.98 -27.18
CA ILE A 129 7.62 9.76 -26.23
C ILE A 129 7.34 11.06 -25.46
N PHE A 130 6.07 11.41 -25.37
CA PHE A 130 5.61 12.50 -24.49
C PHE A 130 5.32 12.00 -23.09
N GLY A 131 4.67 10.85 -23.01
CA GLY A 131 4.35 10.21 -21.75
C GLY A 131 3.47 9.00 -21.97
N SER A 132 2.98 8.47 -20.87
CA SER A 132 2.10 7.33 -20.80
C SER A 132 0.92 7.67 -19.89
N ASP A 133 -0.18 6.97 -20.06
CA ASP A 133 -1.29 7.01 -19.13
C ASP A 133 -1.85 5.60 -18.90
N SER A 134 -2.58 5.44 -17.81
CA SER A 134 -3.24 4.18 -17.45
C SER A 134 -4.60 4.40 -16.81
N GLU A 135 -5.58 3.57 -17.17
CA GLU A 135 -6.95 3.66 -16.67
C GLU A 135 -7.40 2.32 -16.07
N LEU A 136 -7.84 2.33 -14.81
CA LEU A 136 -8.49 1.18 -14.18
C LEU A 136 -9.87 0.98 -14.78
N ILE A 137 -10.18 -0.24 -15.20
CA ILE A 137 -11.49 -0.55 -15.77
C ILE A 137 -12.32 -1.30 -14.71
N GLU A 138 -13.27 -0.60 -14.10
CA GLU A 138 -14.14 -1.11 -13.02
C GLU A 138 -15.24 -2.06 -13.52
N SER A 139 -14.90 -2.96 -14.44
CA SER A 139 -15.83 -3.95 -14.99
C SER A 139 -15.19 -5.33 -15.06
N LEU A 140 -15.96 -6.39 -14.86
CA LEU A 140 -15.46 -7.75 -15.06
C LEU A 140 -15.15 -7.99 -16.54
N LEU A 141 -13.97 -8.55 -16.81
CA LEU A 141 -13.59 -9.02 -18.14
C LEU A 141 -14.23 -10.39 -18.40
N ALA A 142 -15.45 -10.37 -18.93
CA ALA A 142 -16.16 -11.56 -19.39
C ALA A 142 -16.09 -11.68 -20.92
N SER A 143 -16.12 -12.92 -21.41
CA SER A 143 -15.99 -13.21 -22.84
C SER A 143 -17.06 -12.48 -23.66
N GLY A 144 -16.61 -11.75 -24.69
CA GLY A 144 -17.46 -10.98 -25.58
C GLY A 144 -17.95 -9.63 -25.03
N VAL A 145 -17.62 -9.30 -23.78
CA VAL A 145 -17.94 -8.00 -23.20
C VAL A 145 -16.99 -6.93 -23.73
N THR A 146 -17.54 -5.76 -24.01
CA THR A 146 -16.81 -4.58 -24.47
C THR A 146 -16.89 -3.51 -23.38
N SER A 147 -15.74 -2.90 -23.06
CA SER A 147 -15.63 -1.78 -22.14
C SER A 147 -15.01 -0.58 -22.86
N ASN A 148 -15.48 0.62 -22.52
CA ASN A 148 -14.88 1.85 -23.03
C ASN A 148 -13.69 2.25 -22.17
N TRP A 149 -12.77 2.99 -22.76
CA TRP A 149 -11.59 3.49 -22.08
C TRP A 149 -11.16 4.84 -22.64
N ILE A 150 -10.50 5.61 -21.80
CA ILE A 150 -9.95 6.93 -22.10
C ILE A 150 -8.55 6.97 -21.52
N LEU A 151 -7.58 7.39 -22.32
CA LEU A 151 -6.23 7.69 -21.87
C LEU A 151 -5.92 9.12 -22.27
N SER A 152 -5.22 9.84 -21.40
CA SER A 152 -4.84 11.23 -21.64
C SER A 152 -3.46 11.56 -21.12
N PHE A 153 -2.70 12.31 -21.91
CA PHE A 153 -1.46 12.91 -21.48
C PHE A 153 -1.64 14.43 -21.40
N SER A 154 -1.41 15.01 -20.21
CA SER A 154 -1.58 16.45 -19.98
C SER A 154 -0.25 17.15 -19.71
N SER A 155 -0.04 18.31 -20.33
CA SER A 155 1.14 19.15 -20.17
C SER A 155 0.83 20.62 -20.48
N ASN A 156 1.51 21.53 -19.80
CA ASN A 156 1.33 22.98 -19.97
C ASN A 156 1.78 23.52 -21.34
N ASN A 157 2.43 22.70 -22.16
CA ASN A 157 3.03 23.11 -23.44
C ASN A 157 2.44 22.35 -24.65
N ILE A 158 1.26 21.72 -24.52
CA ILE A 158 0.61 21.10 -25.67
C ILE A 158 -0.08 22.21 -26.47
N ILE A 159 0.45 22.48 -27.65
CA ILE A 159 -0.14 23.42 -28.61
C ILE A 159 -0.80 22.58 -29.70
N GLU A 160 -2.13 22.70 -29.84
CA GLU A 160 -2.94 21.89 -30.78
C GLU A 160 -2.36 21.86 -32.20
N SER A 161 -1.90 23.00 -32.70
CA SER A 161 -1.31 23.11 -34.04
C SER A 161 0.02 22.40 -34.23
N GLU A 162 0.74 22.07 -33.14
CA GLU A 162 2.03 21.37 -33.21
C GLU A 162 1.87 19.85 -33.30
N TYR A 163 0.75 19.31 -32.79
CA TYR A 163 0.53 17.87 -32.69
C TYR A 163 -0.83 17.41 -33.28
N PRO A 164 -1.23 17.86 -34.47
CA PRO A 164 -2.51 17.47 -35.07
C PRO A 164 -2.60 15.95 -35.33
N ASP A 165 -1.44 15.30 -35.50
CA ASP A 165 -1.31 13.87 -35.81
C ASP A 165 -0.37 13.17 -34.80
N PHE A 166 -0.56 13.42 -33.50
CA PHE A 166 0.24 12.76 -32.46
C PHE A 166 0.16 11.22 -32.57
N GLY A 167 1.25 10.54 -32.21
CA GLY A 167 1.33 9.09 -32.23
C GLY A 167 0.77 8.48 -30.95
N PHE A 168 0.15 7.31 -31.07
CA PHE A 168 -0.28 6.50 -29.93
C PHE A 168 0.07 5.03 -30.17
N LYS A 169 0.72 4.38 -29.21
CA LYS A 169 1.20 2.99 -29.34
C LYS A 169 1.29 2.31 -27.97
N ASN A 170 1.69 1.04 -27.97
CA ASN A 170 1.93 0.19 -26.80
C ASN A 170 0.69 -0.01 -25.93
N LEU A 171 -0.50 0.17 -26.52
CA LEU A 171 -1.76 -0.12 -25.88
C LEU A 171 -1.81 -1.58 -25.42
N ALA A 172 -1.95 -1.78 -24.12
CA ALA A 172 -1.99 -3.10 -23.49
C ALA A 172 -2.91 -3.09 -22.26
N GLY A 173 -3.39 -4.26 -21.88
CA GLY A 173 -4.15 -4.46 -20.65
C GLY A 173 -3.40 -5.40 -19.70
N TYR A 174 -3.55 -5.16 -18.40
CA TYR A 174 -2.94 -5.95 -17.34
C TYR A 174 -3.94 -6.19 -16.22
N VAL A 175 -3.88 -7.37 -15.62
CA VAL A 175 -4.58 -7.70 -14.39
C VAL A 175 -3.60 -7.60 -13.22
N LEU A 176 -4.06 -7.01 -12.12
CA LEU A 176 -3.32 -6.95 -10.87
C LEU A 176 -3.57 -8.24 -10.10
N THR A 177 -2.49 -8.95 -9.77
CA THR A 177 -2.56 -10.22 -9.06
C THR A 177 -1.70 -10.19 -7.80
N CYS A 178 -2.15 -10.91 -6.79
CA CYS A 178 -1.39 -11.12 -5.56
C CYS A 178 -0.59 -12.42 -5.68
N PRO A 179 0.76 -12.35 -5.66
CA PRO A 179 1.62 -13.53 -5.77
C PRO A 179 1.61 -14.44 -4.51
#